data_AF-A0A954INW9-F1
#
_entry.id   AF-A0A954INW9-F1
#
_cell.length_a   1.000
_cell.length_b   1.000
_cell.length_c   1.000
_cell.angle_alpha   90.00
_cell.angle_beta   90.00
_cell.angle_gamma   90.00
#
_symmetry.space_group_name_H-M   'P 1'
#
loop_
_entity.id
_entity.type
_entity.pdbx_description
1 polymer ?
#
loop_
_entity_poly.entity_id
_entity_poly.type
_entity_poly.pdbx_seq_one_letter_code
_entity_poly.pdbx_strand_id
1 'polypeptide(L)'
;QSQELLGPIVPPEALTLGAETGVFTAASFVAQHGLTPLCTIPASASAITLNAEVTAFSLREADEIRLRSALQRAVTYTISQQDPDSGGWRYEFGQEGDVSMFGWQMMSLKSTDIAGVRIHPVVRERMVGFLNGVRQGQHGGLFGYRRPVRIDGRISEPVTPAMTAEALFCQQMLGYDRNSAAAQEAVQYLL
;
A
#
# COMPACT_ATOMS: atom_id res chain seq x y z
N GLN A 1 -27.00 10.82 -5.99
CA GLN A 1 -26.04 10.12 -5.12
C GLN A 1 -24.76 10.95 -5.13
N SER A 2 -24.47 11.64 -4.02
CA SER A 2 -23.26 12.44 -3.85
C SER A 2 -22.06 11.50 -3.77
N GLN A 3 -21.18 11.53 -4.78
CA GLN A 3 -19.82 11.02 -4.61
C GLN A 3 -19.19 11.84 -3.48
N GLU A 4 -18.98 11.23 -2.31
CA GLU A 4 -17.98 11.73 -1.37
C GLU A 4 -16.65 11.70 -2.12
N LEU A 5 -16.29 12.83 -2.72
CA LEU A 5 -14.98 13.04 -3.31
C LEU A 5 -14.00 13.02 -2.13
N LEU A 6 -13.43 11.84 -1.87
CA LEU A 6 -12.30 11.73 -0.95
C LEU A 6 -11.27 12.76 -1.41
N GLY A 7 -10.94 13.70 -0.53
CA GLY A 7 -9.98 14.76 -0.81
C GLY A 7 -8.64 14.22 -1.33
N PRO A 8 -7.78 15.10 -1.86
CA PRO A 8 -6.54 14.70 -2.50
C PRO A 8 -5.70 13.82 -1.57
N ILE A 9 -5.09 12.76 -2.12
CA ILE A 9 -4.28 11.78 -1.37
C ILE A 9 -3.13 12.48 -0.62
N VAL A 10 -2.66 13.60 -1.18
CA VAL A 10 -1.69 14.51 -0.55
C VAL A 10 -2.38 15.85 -0.29
N PRO A 11 -2.37 16.37 0.96
CA PRO A 11 -2.98 17.65 1.25
C PRO A 11 -2.24 18.79 0.50
N PRO A 12 -2.97 19.70 -0.17
CA PRO A 12 -2.37 20.75 -1.00
C PRO A 12 -1.45 21.70 -0.22
N GLU A 13 -1.74 21.90 1.07
CA GLU A 13 -0.95 22.72 2.00
C GLU A 13 0.49 22.20 2.20
N ALA A 14 0.69 20.87 2.08
CA ALA A 14 2.02 20.28 2.19
C ALA A 14 2.91 20.59 0.97
N LEU A 15 2.32 20.97 -0.17
CA LEU A 15 3.01 21.25 -1.41
C LEU A 15 3.33 22.74 -1.58
N THR A 16 2.46 23.64 -1.11
CA THR A 16 2.70 25.09 -1.10
C THR A 16 3.89 25.46 -0.22
N LEU A 17 4.05 24.76 0.92
CA LEU A 17 5.17 24.98 1.84
C LEU A 17 6.55 24.77 1.18
N GLY A 18 6.65 23.81 0.25
CA GLY A 18 7.89 23.53 -0.49
C GLY A 18 8.22 24.58 -1.56
N ALA A 19 7.20 25.17 -2.17
CA ALA A 19 7.35 26.20 -3.20
C ALA A 19 7.79 27.55 -2.60
N GLU A 20 7.22 27.95 -1.46
CA GLU A 20 7.62 29.18 -0.77
C GLU A 20 9.10 29.13 -0.31
N THR A 21 9.57 27.96 0.13
CA THR A 21 10.99 27.76 0.49
C THR A 21 11.95 27.84 -0.71
N GLY A 22 11.49 27.48 -1.92
CA GLY A 22 12.30 27.54 -3.15
C GLY A 22 12.43 28.95 -3.73
N VAL A 23 11.40 29.79 -3.59
CA VAL A 23 11.41 31.19 -4.06
C VAL A 23 12.32 32.07 -3.20
N PHE A 24 12.35 31.83 -1.88
CA PHE A 24 13.18 32.63 -0.96
C PHE A 24 14.69 32.40 -1.15
N THR A 25 15.08 31.19 -1.56
CA THR A 25 16.48 30.84 -1.87
C THR A 25 16.94 31.43 -3.20
N ALA A 26 16.08 31.48 -4.23
CA ALA A 26 16.41 32.08 -5.53
C ALA A 26 16.53 33.62 -5.49
N ALA A 27 15.66 34.29 -4.73
CA ALA A 27 15.70 35.76 -4.60
C ALA A 27 16.97 36.26 -3.88
N SER A 28 17.51 35.47 -2.94
CA SER A 28 18.72 35.80 -2.19
C SER A 28 20.00 35.79 -3.05
N PHE A 29 20.02 35.00 -4.13
CA PHE A 29 21.19 34.86 -5.01
C PHE A 29 21.30 36.00 -6.04
N VAL A 30 20.17 36.57 -6.47
CA VAL A 30 20.13 37.65 -7.47
C VAL A 30 20.45 39.02 -6.86
N ALA A 31 20.13 39.23 -5.57
CA ALA A 31 20.43 40.48 -4.89
C ALA A 31 21.94 40.71 -4.60
N GLN A 32 22.76 39.66 -4.58
CA GLN A 32 24.18 39.75 -4.23
C GLN A 32 25.11 40.24 -5.37
N HIS A 33 24.62 40.33 -6.62
CA HIS A 33 25.49 40.61 -7.78
C HIS A 33 25.13 41.87 -8.60
N GLY A 34 24.27 42.76 -8.11
CA GLY A 34 24.22 44.16 -8.55
C GLY A 34 23.86 44.44 -10.03
N LEU A 35 23.28 43.50 -10.75
CA LEU A 35 22.88 43.68 -12.16
C LEU A 35 21.37 43.70 -12.31
N THR A 36 20.80 44.89 -12.48
CA THR A 36 19.40 45.08 -12.91
C THR A 36 19.32 45.23 -14.43
N PRO A 37 18.67 44.33 -15.19
CA PRO A 37 18.36 44.59 -16.58
C PRO A 37 17.03 45.35 -16.72
N LEU A 38 17.09 46.47 -17.44
CA LEU A 38 15.97 47.24 -17.98
C LEU A 38 15.28 46.42 -19.09
N CYS A 39 14.19 45.72 -18.77
CA CYS A 39 13.04 45.54 -19.68
C CYS A 39 11.91 44.84 -18.91
N THR A 40 10.93 45.60 -18.43
CA THR A 40 9.72 45.08 -17.78
C THR A 40 8.62 44.89 -18.83
N ILE A 41 8.41 43.66 -19.29
CA ILE A 41 7.03 43.19 -19.53
C ILE A 41 6.63 42.49 -18.23
N PRO A 42 5.86 43.11 -17.31
CA PRO A 42 5.45 42.46 -16.10
C PRO A 42 4.22 41.58 -16.40
N ALA A 43 4.39 40.57 -17.27
CA ALA A 43 3.75 39.31 -16.93
C ALA A 43 4.62 38.79 -15.79
N SER A 44 4.34 39.29 -14.57
CA SER A 44 5.12 39.02 -13.36
C SER A 44 5.49 37.55 -13.36
N ALA A 45 6.74 37.19 -13.09
CA ALA A 45 7.15 35.79 -13.01
C ALA A 45 6.15 34.95 -12.19
N SER A 46 5.55 35.57 -11.16
CA SER A 46 4.40 35.09 -10.38
C SER A 46 3.19 34.63 -11.20
N ALA A 47 2.78 35.34 -12.25
CA ALA A 47 1.65 34.99 -13.12
C ALA A 47 1.98 33.82 -14.06
N ILE A 48 3.22 33.74 -14.55
CA ILE A 48 3.68 32.59 -15.35
C ILE A 48 3.80 31.34 -14.46
N THR A 49 4.36 31.49 -13.27
CA THR A 49 4.45 30.43 -12.26
C THR A 49 3.07 29.99 -11.79
N LEU A 50 2.15 30.92 -11.47
CA LEU A 50 0.79 30.59 -11.05
C LEU A 50 0.01 29.87 -12.15
N ASN A 51 0.14 30.29 -13.41
CA ASN A 51 -0.51 29.59 -14.53
C ASN A 51 0.09 28.20 -14.78
N ALA A 52 1.42 28.05 -14.62
CA ALA A 52 2.09 26.76 -14.71
C ALA A 52 1.68 25.83 -13.54
N GLU A 53 1.53 26.37 -12.34
CA GLU A 53 1.06 25.65 -11.14
C GLU A 53 -0.40 25.23 -11.26
N VAL A 54 -1.30 26.12 -11.71
CA VAL A 54 -2.71 25.80 -11.96
C VAL A 54 -2.84 24.74 -13.05
N THR A 55 -2.03 24.83 -14.12
CA THR A 55 -2.01 23.81 -15.19
C THR A 55 -1.46 22.49 -14.66
N ALA A 56 -0.35 22.49 -13.92
CA ALA A 56 0.22 21.30 -13.32
C ALA A 56 -0.73 20.67 -12.29
N PHE A 57 -1.46 21.47 -11.52
CA PHE A 57 -2.49 21.02 -10.58
C PHE A 57 -3.67 20.40 -11.33
N SER A 58 -4.19 21.07 -12.37
CA SER A 58 -5.31 20.55 -13.16
C SER A 58 -4.96 19.24 -13.89
N LEU A 59 -3.73 19.13 -14.40
CA LEU A 59 -3.21 17.88 -14.98
C LEU A 59 -3.10 16.78 -13.91
N ARG A 60 -2.61 17.10 -12.72
CA ARG A 60 -2.55 16.17 -11.59
C ARG A 60 -3.93 15.75 -11.10
N GLU A 61 -4.92 16.64 -11.12
CA GLU A 61 -6.30 16.33 -10.73
C GLU A 61 -6.97 15.39 -11.74
N ALA A 62 -6.79 15.65 -13.04
CA ALA A 62 -7.25 14.74 -14.10
C ALA A 62 -6.55 13.37 -14.01
N ASP A 63 -5.24 13.36 -13.74
CA ASP A 63 -4.49 12.12 -13.51
C ASP A 63 -4.94 11.43 -12.22
N GLU A 64 -5.26 12.16 -11.17
CA GLU A 64 -5.76 11.63 -9.90
C GLU A 64 -7.11 10.93 -10.10
N ILE A 65 -8.04 11.52 -10.85
CA ILE A 65 -9.33 10.88 -11.18
C ILE A 65 -9.09 9.57 -11.95
N ARG A 66 -8.19 9.59 -12.95
CA ARG A 66 -7.85 8.39 -13.74
C ARG A 66 -7.18 7.32 -12.88
N LEU A 67 -6.27 7.72 -11.99
CA LEU A 67 -5.56 6.83 -11.07
C LEU A 67 -6.50 6.24 -10.04
N ARG A 68 -7.42 7.02 -9.46
CA ARG A 68 -8.46 6.52 -8.55
C ARG A 68 -9.39 5.54 -9.24
N SER A 69 -9.79 5.82 -10.48
CA SER A 69 -10.58 4.89 -11.28
C SER A 69 -9.81 3.59 -11.56
N ALA A 70 -8.53 3.68 -11.91
CA ALA A 70 -7.68 2.51 -12.12
C ALA A 70 -7.48 1.69 -10.84
N LEU A 71 -7.23 2.36 -9.71
CA LEU A 71 -7.11 1.76 -8.38
C LEU A 71 -8.40 1.03 -8.01
N GLN A 72 -9.57 1.67 -8.16
CA GLN A 72 -10.85 1.04 -7.86
C GLN A 72 -11.06 -0.25 -8.65
N ARG A 73 -10.73 -0.25 -9.95
CA ARG A 73 -10.82 -1.46 -10.79
C ARG A 73 -9.84 -2.54 -10.35
N ALA A 74 -8.59 -2.18 -10.07
CA ALA A 74 -7.56 -3.12 -9.61
C ALA A 74 -7.97 -3.78 -8.28
N VAL A 75 -8.43 -3.00 -7.32
CA VAL A 75 -8.89 -3.48 -6.00
C VAL A 75 -10.13 -4.36 -6.14
N THR A 76 -11.10 -3.94 -6.96
CA THR A 76 -12.30 -4.74 -7.24
C THR A 76 -11.92 -6.09 -7.84
N TYR A 77 -10.97 -6.10 -8.79
CA TYR A 77 -10.46 -7.32 -9.37
C TYR A 77 -9.76 -8.19 -8.32
N THR A 78 -8.79 -7.67 -7.56
CA THR A 78 -8.13 -8.40 -6.47
C THR A 78 -9.13 -9.03 -5.50
N ILE A 79 -10.14 -8.27 -5.03
CA ILE A 79 -11.17 -8.79 -4.11
C ILE A 79 -11.99 -9.90 -4.77
N SER A 80 -12.35 -9.74 -6.04
CA SER A 80 -13.10 -10.76 -6.78
C SER A 80 -12.33 -12.07 -6.97
N GLN A 81 -10.99 -12.02 -6.91
CA GLN A 81 -10.11 -13.18 -7.03
C GLN A 81 -9.78 -13.83 -5.68
N GLN A 82 -10.25 -13.26 -4.56
CA GLN A 82 -10.07 -13.88 -3.25
C GLN A 82 -10.92 -15.15 -3.17
N ASP A 83 -10.29 -16.27 -2.89
CA ASP A 83 -10.98 -17.54 -2.77
C ASP A 83 -11.93 -17.51 -1.56
N PRO A 84 -13.23 -17.79 -1.72
CA PRO A 84 -14.19 -17.68 -0.63
C PRO A 84 -13.99 -18.74 0.46
N ASP A 85 -13.39 -19.88 0.14
CA ASP A 85 -13.24 -21.03 1.05
C ASP A 85 -11.95 -20.95 1.87
N SER A 86 -10.81 -20.77 1.22
CA SER A 86 -9.52 -20.62 1.88
C SER A 86 -9.28 -19.19 2.38
N GLY A 87 -9.88 -18.18 1.74
CA GLY A 87 -9.66 -16.77 2.04
C GLY A 87 -8.36 -16.19 1.45
N GLY A 88 -7.57 -17.02 0.76
CA GLY A 88 -6.28 -16.65 0.16
C GLY A 88 -6.40 -16.29 -1.32
N TRP A 89 -5.23 -16.14 -1.95
CA TRP A 89 -5.11 -15.96 -3.39
C TRP A 89 -4.14 -16.96 -3.97
N ARG A 90 -4.35 -17.25 -5.25
CA ARG A 90 -3.41 -17.99 -6.08
C ARG A 90 -3.37 -17.37 -7.47
N TYR A 91 -2.77 -18.09 -8.42
CA TYR A 91 -2.66 -17.64 -9.81
C TYR A 91 -4.00 -17.61 -10.54
N GLU A 92 -4.91 -18.52 -10.20
CA GLU A 92 -6.26 -18.57 -10.77
C GLU A 92 -7.32 -18.60 -9.67
N PHE A 93 -8.50 -18.04 -9.97
CA PHE A 93 -9.64 -18.07 -9.06
C PHE A 93 -10.10 -19.50 -8.74
N GLY A 94 -10.48 -19.73 -7.48
CA GLY A 94 -10.95 -21.03 -6.98
C GLY A 94 -9.85 -22.03 -6.66
N GLN A 95 -8.57 -21.68 -6.87
CA GLN A 95 -7.46 -22.47 -6.37
C GLN A 95 -7.20 -22.15 -4.90
N GLU A 96 -6.90 -23.16 -4.08
CA GLU A 96 -6.53 -22.96 -2.68
C GLU A 96 -5.33 -22.01 -2.59
N GLY A 97 -5.44 -20.95 -1.78
CA GLY A 97 -4.40 -19.92 -1.69
C GLY A 97 -3.05 -20.43 -1.17
N ASP A 98 -2.00 -19.67 -1.49
CA ASP A 98 -0.65 -19.87 -0.96
C ASP A 98 -0.14 -18.61 -0.24
N VAL A 99 0.85 -18.78 0.65
CA VAL A 99 1.35 -17.70 1.51
C VAL A 99 2.00 -16.58 0.70
N SER A 100 2.63 -16.90 -0.43
CA SER A 100 3.36 -15.92 -1.24
C SER A 100 2.41 -15.01 -2.03
N MET A 101 1.45 -15.60 -2.73
CA MET A 101 0.41 -14.85 -3.44
C MET A 101 -0.45 -14.05 -2.45
N PHE A 102 -0.72 -14.62 -1.28
CA PHE A 102 -1.41 -13.91 -0.21
C PHE A 102 -0.67 -12.64 0.23
N GLY A 103 0.65 -12.68 0.44
CA GLY A 103 1.41 -11.51 0.87
C GLY A 103 1.35 -10.35 -0.12
N TRP A 104 1.46 -10.63 -1.43
CA TRP A 104 1.30 -9.63 -2.48
C TRP A 104 -0.08 -8.96 -2.46
N GLN A 105 -1.14 -9.75 -2.39
CA GLN A 105 -2.51 -9.21 -2.41
C GLN A 105 -2.83 -8.47 -1.12
N MET A 106 -2.38 -8.96 0.02
CA MET A 106 -2.52 -8.27 1.30
C MET A 106 -1.80 -6.92 1.29
N MET A 107 -0.57 -6.85 0.77
CA MET A 107 0.16 -5.58 0.64
C MET A 107 -0.57 -4.59 -0.29
N SER A 108 -1.09 -5.07 -1.41
CA SER A 108 -1.89 -4.27 -2.34
C SER A 108 -3.14 -3.68 -1.66
N LEU A 109 -3.88 -4.51 -0.93
CA LEU A 109 -5.06 -4.10 -0.17
C LEU A 109 -4.70 -3.17 0.99
N LYS A 110 -3.58 -3.40 1.67
CA LYS A 110 -3.12 -2.50 2.74
C LYS A 110 -2.72 -1.13 2.19
N SER A 111 -2.06 -1.09 1.03
CA SER A 111 -1.70 0.15 0.35
C SER A 111 -2.95 0.92 -0.12
N THR A 112 -3.99 0.18 -0.54
CA THR A 112 -5.30 0.72 -0.90
C THR A 112 -6.03 1.35 0.29
N ASP A 113 -6.02 0.69 1.44
CA ASP A 113 -6.56 1.20 2.71
C ASP A 113 -5.83 2.50 3.12
N ILE A 114 -4.49 2.54 3.01
CA ILE A 114 -3.68 3.75 3.26
C ILE A 114 -4.04 4.88 2.29
N ALA A 115 -4.37 4.56 1.03
CA ALA A 115 -4.84 5.54 0.05
C ALA A 115 -6.29 6.03 0.28
N GLY A 116 -6.92 5.61 1.39
CA GLY A 116 -8.26 6.04 1.80
C GLY A 116 -9.41 5.30 1.12
N VAL A 117 -9.14 4.24 0.36
CA VAL A 117 -10.18 3.42 -0.28
C VAL A 117 -10.67 2.40 0.73
N ARG A 118 -11.96 2.49 1.09
CA ARG A 118 -12.58 1.57 2.05
C ARG A 118 -12.75 0.18 1.44
N ILE A 119 -12.21 -0.83 2.11
CA ILE A 119 -12.35 -2.25 1.76
C ILE A 119 -13.41 -2.87 2.66
N HIS A 120 -14.29 -3.71 2.10
CA HIS A 120 -15.34 -4.36 2.87
C HIS A 120 -14.74 -5.28 3.97
N PRO A 121 -15.24 -5.25 5.22
CA PRO A 121 -14.67 -6.02 6.34
C PRO A 121 -14.52 -7.52 6.08
N VAL A 122 -15.45 -8.13 5.34
CA VAL A 122 -15.41 -9.56 4.96
C VAL A 122 -14.08 -9.98 4.28
N VAL A 123 -13.45 -9.08 3.52
CA VAL A 123 -12.16 -9.36 2.86
C VAL A 123 -11.08 -9.60 3.91
N ARG A 124 -11.07 -8.78 4.96
CA ARG A 124 -10.16 -8.88 6.09
C ARG A 124 -10.42 -10.14 6.91
N GLU A 125 -11.69 -10.46 7.16
CA GLU A 125 -12.08 -11.69 7.88
C GLU A 125 -11.57 -12.94 7.14
N ARG A 126 -11.71 -12.97 5.81
CA ARG A 126 -11.16 -14.04 4.97
C ARG A 126 -9.63 -14.09 5.02
N MET A 127 -8.95 -12.95 4.99
CA MET A 127 -7.48 -12.92 5.13
C MET A 127 -7.01 -13.51 6.47
N VAL A 128 -7.72 -13.20 7.56
CA VAL A 128 -7.48 -13.79 8.89
C VAL A 128 -7.74 -15.30 8.87
N GLY A 129 -8.84 -15.73 8.25
CA GLY A 129 -9.18 -17.15 8.07
C GLY A 129 -8.09 -17.91 7.33
N PHE A 130 -7.60 -17.36 6.21
CA PHE A 130 -6.50 -17.94 5.44
C PHE A 130 -5.26 -18.15 6.29
N LEU A 131 -4.75 -17.09 6.93
CA LEU A 131 -3.54 -17.18 7.76
C LEU A 131 -3.70 -18.23 8.86
N ASN A 132 -4.84 -18.26 9.54
CA ASN A 132 -5.10 -19.25 10.58
C ASN A 132 -5.12 -20.68 10.03
N GLY A 133 -5.61 -20.88 8.81
CA GLY A 133 -5.64 -22.18 8.13
C GLY A 133 -4.28 -22.69 7.65
N VAL A 134 -3.27 -21.82 7.54
CA VAL A 134 -1.91 -22.19 7.09
C VAL A 134 -0.86 -22.15 8.20
N ARG A 135 -1.26 -21.87 9.46
CA ARG A 135 -0.38 -21.87 10.63
C ARG A 135 0.26 -23.25 10.89
N GLN A 136 1.51 -23.23 11.28
CA GLN A 136 2.30 -24.37 11.76
C GLN A 136 3.09 -23.98 13.02
N GLY A 137 3.83 -24.92 13.59
CA GLY A 137 4.57 -24.71 14.84
C GLY A 137 3.76 -25.04 16.08
N GLN A 138 4.40 -24.96 17.24
CA GLN A 138 3.76 -25.24 18.54
C GLN A 138 2.86 -24.09 18.95
N HIS A 139 3.23 -22.85 18.61
CA HIS A 139 2.49 -21.64 18.93
C HIS A 139 1.76 -21.04 17.72
N GLY A 140 1.84 -21.70 16.55
CA GLY A 140 1.20 -21.22 15.33
C GLY A 140 1.94 -20.09 14.63
N GLY A 141 3.22 -19.89 14.94
CA GLY A 141 4.08 -18.84 14.39
C GLY A 141 4.82 -19.21 13.11
N LEU A 142 4.82 -20.49 12.73
CA LEU A 142 5.61 -20.99 11.60
C LEU A 142 4.74 -21.20 10.37
N PHE A 143 5.34 -21.08 9.18
CA PHE A 143 4.59 -21.15 7.92
C PHE A 143 5.37 -21.91 6.83
N GLY A 144 4.63 -22.73 6.09
CA GLY A 144 5.04 -23.32 4.81
C GLY A 144 4.41 -22.58 3.64
N TYR A 145 4.56 -23.11 2.42
CA TYR A 145 4.01 -22.45 1.23
C TYR A 145 2.48 -22.49 1.18
N ARG A 146 1.87 -23.59 1.61
CA ARG A 146 0.40 -23.79 1.65
C ARG A 146 -0.07 -24.43 2.95
N ARG A 147 -1.37 -24.70 2.99
CA ARG A 147 -2.01 -25.45 4.08
C ARG A 147 -1.30 -26.78 4.32
N PRO A 148 -0.85 -27.06 5.55
CA PRO A 148 -0.21 -28.32 5.87
C PRO A 148 -1.23 -29.46 5.88
N VAL A 149 -0.96 -30.51 5.11
CA VAL A 149 -1.71 -31.77 5.18
C VAL A 149 -0.78 -32.85 5.74
N ARG A 150 -1.28 -33.66 6.68
CA ARG A 150 -0.55 -34.83 7.16
C ARG A 150 -0.86 -36.03 6.28
N ILE A 151 0.17 -36.56 5.62
CA ILE A 151 0.12 -37.76 4.79
C ILE A 151 1.18 -38.71 5.33
N ASP A 152 0.76 -39.89 5.78
CA ASP A 152 1.65 -40.93 6.33
C ASP A 152 2.61 -40.43 7.43
N GLY A 153 2.09 -39.57 8.31
CA GLY A 153 2.86 -38.97 9.42
C GLY A 153 3.80 -37.83 9.01
N ARG A 154 3.90 -37.49 7.71
CA ARG A 154 4.70 -36.37 7.20
C ARG A 154 3.81 -35.17 6.87
N ILE A 155 4.35 -33.97 7.06
CA ILE A 155 3.69 -32.72 6.67
C ILE A 155 4.01 -32.45 5.19
N SER A 156 2.98 -32.23 4.37
CA SER A 156 3.12 -31.96 2.93
C SER A 156 3.82 -30.64 2.62
N GLU A 157 3.69 -29.67 3.52
CA GLU A 157 4.16 -28.29 3.34
C GLU A 157 5.17 -27.96 4.45
N PRO A 158 6.48 -28.20 4.24
CA PRO A 158 7.48 -27.94 5.26
C PRO A 158 7.55 -26.44 5.58
N VAL A 159 7.84 -26.13 6.84
CA VAL A 159 8.11 -24.75 7.28
C VAL A 159 9.35 -24.24 6.55
N THR A 160 9.30 -22.98 6.12
CA THR A 160 10.46 -22.30 5.53
C THR A 160 10.68 -20.92 6.16
N PRO A 161 11.94 -20.42 6.21
CA PRO A 161 12.21 -19.07 6.68
C PRO A 161 11.49 -17.99 5.87
N ALA A 162 11.47 -18.11 4.54
CA ALA A 162 10.84 -17.13 3.66
C ALA A 162 9.33 -16.99 3.94
N MET A 163 8.60 -18.10 3.97
CA MET A 163 7.15 -18.06 4.23
C MET A 163 6.83 -17.64 5.66
N THR A 164 7.67 -18.02 6.62
CA THR A 164 7.49 -17.59 8.03
C THR A 164 7.69 -16.09 8.18
N ALA A 165 8.72 -15.50 7.55
CA ALA A 165 8.94 -14.06 7.55
C ALA A 165 7.80 -13.29 6.87
N GLU A 166 7.34 -13.77 5.71
CA GLU A 166 6.24 -13.17 4.97
C GLU A 166 4.92 -13.21 5.75
N ALA A 167 4.57 -14.36 6.33
CA ALA A 167 3.36 -14.51 7.13
C ALA A 167 3.43 -13.67 8.43
N LEU A 168 4.59 -13.59 9.08
CA LEU A 168 4.79 -12.71 10.23
C LEU A 168 4.55 -11.25 9.85
N PHE A 169 5.09 -10.79 8.72
CA PHE A 169 4.82 -9.45 8.20
C PHE A 169 3.31 -9.23 7.96
N CYS A 170 2.63 -10.20 7.33
CA CYS A 170 1.19 -10.10 7.08
C CYS A 170 0.37 -10.01 8.35
N GLN A 171 0.72 -10.79 9.38
CA GLN A 171 0.09 -10.71 10.69
C GLN A 171 0.25 -9.33 11.31
N GLN A 172 1.42 -8.70 11.19
CA GLN A 172 1.64 -7.34 11.67
C GLN A 172 0.76 -6.31 10.94
N MET A 173 0.61 -6.44 9.62
CA MET A 173 -0.27 -5.56 8.84
C MET A 173 -1.75 -5.75 9.19
N LEU A 174 -2.14 -6.96 9.60
CA LEU A 174 -3.47 -7.28 10.11
C LEU A 174 -3.65 -7.00 11.61
N GLY A 175 -2.66 -6.39 12.27
CA GLY A 175 -2.77 -5.94 13.66
C GLY A 175 -2.73 -7.05 14.71
N TYR A 176 -2.09 -8.18 14.41
CA TYR A 176 -1.82 -9.20 15.42
C TYR A 176 -0.85 -8.67 16.47
N ASP A 177 -0.96 -9.16 17.71
CA ASP A 177 -0.06 -8.78 18.78
C ASP A 177 1.38 -9.22 18.49
N ARG A 178 2.29 -8.24 18.52
CA ARG A 178 3.75 -8.40 18.34
C ARG A 178 4.39 -9.26 19.42
N ASN A 179 3.79 -9.30 20.60
CA ASN A 179 4.31 -10.04 21.76
C ASN A 179 3.62 -11.40 21.94
N SER A 180 2.78 -11.82 21.00
CA SER A 180 2.14 -13.14 21.05
C SER A 180 3.19 -14.26 20.98
N ALA A 181 2.88 -15.41 21.59
CA ALA A 181 3.74 -16.59 21.52
C ALA A 181 4.03 -17.03 20.08
N ALA A 182 3.07 -16.85 19.16
CA ALA A 182 3.25 -17.10 17.74
C ALA A 182 4.29 -16.16 17.10
N ALA A 183 4.23 -14.86 17.40
CA ALA A 183 5.19 -13.89 16.89
C ALA A 183 6.61 -14.16 17.45
N GLN A 184 6.71 -14.52 18.73
CA GLN A 184 7.97 -14.91 19.36
C GLN A 184 8.56 -16.19 18.74
N GLU A 185 7.73 -17.22 18.51
CA GLU A 185 8.14 -18.45 17.83
C GLU A 185 8.67 -18.16 16.42
N ALA A 186 7.96 -17.32 15.65
CA ALA A 186 8.38 -16.91 14.31
C ALA A 186 9.73 -16.20 14.33
N VAL A 187 9.91 -15.22 15.24
CA VAL A 187 11.17 -14.47 15.36
C VAL A 187 12.32 -15.40 15.77
N GLN A 188 12.09 -16.29 16.75
CA GLN A 188 13.12 -17.23 17.20
C GLN A 188 13.54 -18.20 16.08
N TYR A 189 12.63 -18.60 15.22
CA TYR A 189 12.93 -19.46 14.08
C TYR A 189 13.73 -18.76 12.97
N LEU A 190 13.62 -17.43 12.85
CA LEU A 190 14.27 -16.64 11.79
C LEU A 190 15.67 -16.13 12.16
N LEU A 191 16.08 -16.26 13.42
CA LEU A 191 17.39 -15.83 13.95
C LEU A 191 18.35 -17.01 14.06
#